data_AF-A0A6V7M9W3-F1
#
_entry.id   AF-A0A6V7M9W3-F1
#
_cell.length_a   1.000
_cell.length_b   1.000
_cell.length_c   1.000
_cell.angle_alpha   90.00
_cell.angle_beta   90.00
_cell.angle_gamma   90.00
#
_symmetry.space_group_name_H-M   'P 1'
#
loop_
_entity.id
_entity.type
_entity.pdbx_description
1 polymer ?
#
loop_
_entity_poly.entity_id
_entity_poly.type
_entity_poly.pdbx_seq_one_letter_code
_entity_poly.pdbx_strand_id
1 'polypeptide(L)' 'EYESQQSPEAKFVKDLDRLDLLMQSYEYAERDNNWHCLEEFFAALDNKISHGVLKDIAQEILRRRSSAVEALSINRDDH' A
#
# COMPACT_ATOMS: atom_id res chain seq x y z
N GLU A 1 -22.24 22.09 12.94
CA GLU A 1 -20.85 22.16 12.45
C GLU A 1 -20.12 20.81 12.44
N TYR A 2 -20.80 19.68 12.25
CA TYR A 2 -20.19 18.34 12.41
C TYR A 2 -20.38 17.39 11.20
N GLU A 3 -20.98 17.85 10.10
CA GLU A 3 -21.32 16.97 8.97
C GLU A 3 -20.38 17.07 7.77
N SER A 4 -19.40 17.98 7.80
CA SER A 4 -18.73 18.31 6.55
C SER A 4 -17.62 17.34 6.15
N GLN A 5 -17.04 16.50 7.03
CA GLN A 5 -15.84 15.69 6.69
C GLN A 5 -14.76 16.52 5.93
N GLN A 6 -14.72 17.83 6.19
CA GLN A 6 -13.95 18.80 5.39
C GLN A 6 -12.69 19.28 6.07
N SER A 7 -12.46 18.90 7.34
CA SER A 7 -11.20 19.22 7.98
C SER A 7 -10.08 18.43 7.28
N PRO A 8 -9.00 19.10 6.85
CA PRO A 8 -7.87 18.45 6.20
C PRO A 8 -7.25 17.36 7.11
N GLU A 9 -7.38 17.48 8.42
CA GLU A 9 -6.93 16.51 9.41
C GLU A 9 -7.72 15.20 9.34
N ALA A 10 -9.05 15.25 9.19
CA ALA A 10 -9.86 14.02 9.10
C ALA A 10 -9.58 13.24 7.81
N LYS A 11 -9.31 13.95 6.71
CA LYS A 11 -8.86 13.34 5.44
C LYS A 11 -7.47 12.73 5.59
N PHE A 12 -6.56 13.43 6.26
CA PHE A 12 -5.22 12.94 6.53
C PHE A 12 -5.22 11.68 7.41
N VAL A 13 -6.00 11.68 8.50
CA VAL A 13 -6.15 10.50 9.38
C VAL A 13 -6.73 9.31 8.61
N LYS A 14 -7.68 9.54 7.71
CA LYS A 14 -8.25 8.49 6.87
C LYS A 14 -7.25 7.93 5.85
N ASP A 15 -6.40 8.80 5.28
CA ASP A 15 -5.33 8.37 4.38
C ASP A 15 -4.20 7.66 5.14
N LEU A 16 -3.96 8.00 6.41
CA LEU A 16 -3.05 7.27 7.30
C LEU A 16 -3.56 5.87 7.62
N ASP A 17 -4.84 5.72 8.01
CA ASP A 17 -5.46 4.41 8.30
C ASP A 17 -5.36 3.46 7.10
N ARG A 18 -5.56 4.01 5.91
CA ARG A 18 -5.37 3.35 4.62
C ARG A 18 -3.92 2.92 4.36
N LEU A 19 -2.95 3.78 4.69
CA LEU A 19 -1.54 3.47 4.55
C LEU A 19 -1.12 2.38 5.55
N ASP A 20 -1.65 2.42 6.76
CA ASP A 20 -1.40 1.41 7.80
C ASP A 20 -1.92 0.04 7.35
N LEU A 21 -3.15 -0.02 6.83
CA LEU A 21 -3.71 -1.24 6.26
C LEU A 21 -2.87 -1.79 5.10
N LEU A 22 -2.30 -0.91 4.27
CA LEU A 22 -1.41 -1.32 3.19
C LEU A 22 -0.11 -1.93 3.72
N MET A 23 0.51 -1.33 4.73
CA MET A 23 1.72 -1.86 5.36
C MET A 23 1.46 -3.22 5.99
N GLN A 24 0.36 -3.38 6.74
CA GLN A 24 -0.02 -4.67 7.30
C GLN A 24 -0.22 -5.72 6.19
N SER A 25 -0.93 -5.36 5.12
CA SER A 25 -1.13 -6.25 3.97
C SER A 25 0.19 -6.63 3.29
N TYR A 26 1.16 -5.70 3.27
CA TYR A 26 2.50 -5.95 2.73
C TYR A 26 3.23 -7.01 3.54
N GLU A 27 3.27 -6.85 4.86
CA GLU A 27 3.92 -7.80 5.77
C GLU A 27 3.27 -9.19 5.70
N TYR A 28 1.94 -9.26 5.60
CA TYR A 28 1.23 -10.53 5.40
C TYR A 28 1.58 -11.19 4.07
N ALA A 29 1.60 -10.43 2.97
CA ALA A 29 1.93 -10.97 1.67
C ALA A 29 3.39 -11.45 1.57
N GLU A 30 4.32 -10.72 2.20
CA GLU A 30 5.73 -11.12 2.26
C GLU A 30 5.89 -12.42 3.03
N ARG A 31 5.22 -12.55 4.17
CA ARG A 31 5.28 -13.74 5.02
C ARG A 31 4.67 -14.98 4.35
N ASP A 32 3.51 -14.83 3.71
CA ASP A 32 2.76 -15.93 3.08
C ASP A 32 3.08 -16.10 1.58
N ASN A 33 4.01 -15.31 1.02
CA ASN A 33 4.31 -15.23 -0.42
C ASN A 33 3.07 -14.94 -1.30
N ASN A 34 2.06 -14.27 -0.74
CA ASN A 34 0.79 -14.00 -1.41
C ASN A 34 0.65 -12.53 -1.80
N TRP A 35 1.38 -12.14 -2.85
CA TRP A 35 1.43 -10.76 -3.36
C TRP A 35 0.21 -10.33 -4.17
N HIS A 36 -0.68 -11.27 -4.52
CA HIS A 36 -1.89 -11.00 -5.31
C HIS A 36 -2.92 -10.18 -4.52
N CYS A 37 -3.07 -10.47 -3.22
CA CYS A 37 -4.04 -9.77 -2.37
C CYS A 37 -3.75 -8.27 -2.23
N LEU A 38 -2.48 -7.86 -2.29
CA LEU A 38 -2.07 -6.46 -2.19
C LEU A 38 -2.52 -5.58 -3.36
N GLU A 39 -2.71 -6.16 -4.53
CA GLU A 39 -2.94 -5.38 -5.74
C GLU A 39 -4.26 -4.61 -5.69
N GLU A 40 -5.32 -5.23 -5.14
CA GLU A 40 -6.62 -4.59 -4.95
C GLU A 40 -6.54 -3.46 -3.91
N PHE A 41 -5.78 -3.65 -2.83
CA PHE A 41 -5.55 -2.59 -1.83
C PHE A 41 -4.76 -1.44 -2.43
N PHE A 42 -3.74 -1.70 -3.24
CA PHE A 42 -2.97 -0.67 -3.93
C PHE A 42 -3.80 0.12 -4.93
N ALA A 43 -4.58 -0.56 -5.78
CA ALA A 43 -5.47 0.11 -6.74
C ALA A 43 -6.49 1.02 -6.03
N ALA A 44 -6.94 0.63 -4.83
CA ALA A 44 -7.82 1.45 -4.00
C ALA A 44 -7.14 2.70 -3.40
N LEU A 45 -5.80 2.73 -3.32
CA LEU A 45 -5.01 3.80 -2.72
C LEU A 45 -4.46 4.79 -3.74
N ASP A 46 -4.04 4.30 -4.91
CA ASP A 46 -3.46 5.11 -6.00
C ASP A 46 -4.39 6.26 -6.43
N ASN A 47 -5.70 6.03 -6.39
CA ASN A 47 -6.72 7.03 -6.74
C ASN A 47 -7.35 7.76 -5.53
N LYS A 48 -6.95 7.45 -4.29
CA LYS A 48 -7.61 8.01 -3.09
C LYS A 48 -6.71 8.83 -2.17
N ILE A 49 -5.39 8.64 -2.22
CA ILE A 49 -4.46 9.42 -1.40
C ILE A 49 -4.22 10.77 -2.07
N SER A 50 -4.74 11.83 -1.44
CA SER A 50 -4.55 13.21 -1.94
C SER A 50 -3.29 13.87 -1.38
N HIS A 51 -2.71 13.31 -0.31
CA HIS A 51 -1.58 13.90 0.40
C HIS A 51 -0.23 13.44 -0.18
N GLY A 52 0.62 14.37 -0.63
CA GLY A 52 1.88 14.07 -1.31
C GLY A 52 2.79 13.09 -0.56
N VAL A 53 2.99 13.31 0.74
CA VAL A 53 3.84 12.43 1.58
C VAL A 53 3.33 10.99 1.63
N LEU A 54 2.02 10.78 1.75
CA LEU A 54 1.44 9.44 1.84
C LEU A 54 1.52 8.72 0.48
N LYS A 55 1.48 9.49 -0.62
CA LYS A 55 1.68 8.96 -1.96
C LYS A 55 3.11 8.50 -2.18
N ASP A 56 4.11 9.27 -1.76
CA ASP A 56 5.52 8.87 -1.80
C ASP A 56 5.74 7.56 -1.03
N ILE A 57 5.17 7.43 0.17
CA ILE A 57 5.29 6.19 0.96
C ILE A 57 4.61 5.02 0.24
N ALA A 58 3.39 5.20 -0.29
CA ALA A 58 2.70 4.15 -1.03
C ALA A 58 3.50 3.70 -2.27
N GLN A 59 4.13 4.64 -2.99
CA GLN A 59 4.99 4.34 -4.14
C GLN A 59 6.25 3.55 -3.73
N GLU A 60 6.85 3.88 -2.59
CA GLU A 60 8.00 3.14 -2.05
C GLU A 60 7.62 1.69 -1.69
N ILE A 61 6.45 1.46 -1.07
CA ILE A 61 5.97 0.10 -0.78
C ILE A 61 5.74 -0.68 -2.09
N LEU A 62 5.18 -0.04 -3.13
CA LEU A 62 5.00 -0.62 -4.46
C LEU A 62 6.34 -1.02 -5.12
N ARG A 63 7.35 -0.16 -4.96
CA ARG A 63 8.70 -0.42 -5.46
C ARG A 63 9.30 -1.64 -4.77
N ARG A 64 9.20 -1.70 -3.44
CA ARG A 64 9.66 -2.86 -2.64
C ARG A 64 8.92 -4.14 -3.01
N ARG A 65 7.60 -4.09 -3.16
CA ARG A 65 6.77 -5.21 -3.66
C ARG A 65 7.30 -5.72 -4.99
N SER A 66 7.53 -4.83 -5.95
CA SER A 66 7.97 -5.20 -7.30
C SER A 66 9.35 -5.89 -7.24
N SER A 67 10.28 -5.35 -6.45
CA SER A 67 11.58 -5.98 -6.22
C SER A 67 11.47 -7.33 -5.51
N ALA A 68 10.56 -7.48 -4.53
CA ALA A 68 10.34 -8.74 -3.83
C ALA A 68 9.73 -9.82 -4.75
N VAL A 69 8.74 -9.46 -5.56
CA VAL A 69 8.14 -10.36 -6.57
C VAL A 69 9.16 -10.76 -7.63
N GLU A 70 9.99 -9.83 -8.09
CA GLU A 70 11.08 -10.11 -9.03
C GLU A 70 12.12 -11.05 -8.41
N ALA A 71 12.54 -10.79 -7.17
CA ALA A 71 13.47 -11.66 -6.44
C ALA A 71 12.90 -13.08 -6.22
N LEU A 72 11.60 -13.21 -5.96
CA LEU A 72 10.93 -14.50 -5.83
C LEU A 72 10.82 -15.24 -7.17
N SER A 73 10.65 -14.50 -8.27
CA SER A 73 10.60 -15.06 -9.61
C SER A 73 11.96 -15.59 -10.04
N ILE A 74 13.05 -14.86 -9.76
CA ILE A 74 14.43 -15.28 -10.07
C ILE A 74 14.85 -16.55 -9.30
N ASN A 75 14.41 -16.71 -8.04
CA ASN A 75 14.76 -17.88 -7.23
C ASN A 75 14.06 -19.18 -7.67
N ARG A 76 13.08 -19.12 -8.58
CA ARG A 76 12.29 -20.29 -9.00
C ARG A 76 12.84 -21.03 -10.23
N ASP A 77 13.77 -20.43 -10.96
CA ASP A 77 14.35 -20.96 -12.20
C ASP A 77 15.66 -21.77 -11.98
N ASP A 78 16.14 -21.93 -10.74
CA ASP A 78 17.41 -22.60 -10.43
C ASP A 78 17.26 -24.07 -9.96
N HIS A 79 16.18 -24.78 -10.34
CA HIS A 79 15.99 -26.18 -9.91
C HIS A 79 15.52 -27.16 -10.98
#